data_AF-A0A538JNC9-F1
#
_entry.id   AF-A0A538JNC9-F1
#
_cell.length_a   1.000
_cell.length_b   1.000
_cell.length_c   1.000
_cell.angle_alpha   90.00
_cell.angle_beta   90.00
_cell.angle_gamma   90.00
#
_symmetry.space_group_name_H-M   'P 1'
#
loop_
_entity.id
_entity.type
_entity.pdbx_description
1 polymer ?
#
loop_
_entity_poly.entity_id
_entity_poly.type
_entity_poly.pdbx_seq_one_letter_code
_entity_poly.pdbx_strand_id
1 'polypeptide(L)'
;MPPPSVSTTKRKPTRIREQQAFALIVYFDRRRNVDRFSLDDRHDLLHLEAQSLDHILNDRRSDPDCGQRVLSFASVPALGIVSQGQLRSGWQALGVTRDEACAACAAKRGAVETYPFGADTAVYKVGGKMFALIPRSAEPPRVSLKCDPEWAEVLRNAYAAVQPGYHLNKKHWNTIVLDRSIPDDELEELIEHSYALIVESLPQRVRSAL
;
A
#
# COMPACT_ATOMS: atom_id res chain seq x y z
N MET A 1 25.85 -46.16 12.97
CA MET A 1 24.58 -45.53 12.57
C MET A 1 24.89 -44.16 11.98
N PRO A 2 24.58 -43.89 10.70
CA PRO A 2 24.65 -42.54 10.16
C PRO A 2 23.43 -41.71 10.61
N PRO A 3 23.55 -40.37 10.74
CA PRO A 3 22.42 -39.51 11.07
C PRO A 3 21.41 -39.42 9.91
N PRO A 4 20.11 -39.18 10.19
CA PRO A 4 19.10 -39.06 9.15
C PRO A 4 19.32 -37.81 8.30
N SER A 5 19.28 -38.00 6.98
CA SER A 5 19.38 -36.95 5.96
C SER A 5 18.17 -36.02 6.03
N VAL A 6 18.40 -34.75 6.37
CA VAL A 6 17.39 -33.69 6.32
C VAL A 6 17.16 -33.32 4.84
N SER A 7 16.02 -33.72 4.29
CA SER A 7 15.60 -33.33 2.95
C SER A 7 15.08 -31.88 2.98
N THR A 8 15.89 -30.94 2.50
CA THR A 8 15.43 -29.58 2.20
C THR A 8 14.56 -29.61 0.95
N THR A 9 13.25 -29.77 1.12
CA THR A 9 12.28 -29.62 0.03
C THR A 9 12.16 -28.14 -0.34
N LYS A 10 12.83 -27.73 -1.42
CA LYS A 10 12.58 -26.43 -2.06
C LYS A 10 11.12 -26.39 -2.52
N ARG A 11 10.24 -25.73 -1.77
CA ARG A 11 8.86 -25.49 -2.18
C ARG A 11 8.88 -24.56 -3.40
N LYS A 12 8.47 -25.06 -4.58
CA LYS A 12 8.25 -24.23 -5.77
C LYS A 12 7.20 -23.15 -5.43
N PRO A 13 7.41 -21.88 -5.82
CA PRO A 13 6.39 -20.86 -5.64
C PRO A 13 5.14 -21.27 -6.43
N THR A 14 4.01 -21.36 -5.75
CA THR A 14 2.72 -21.70 -6.38
C THR A 14 2.22 -20.48 -7.15
N ARG A 15 1.79 -20.69 -8.40
CA ARG A 15 1.19 -19.68 -9.32
C ARG A 15 0.11 -18.78 -8.68
N ILE A 16 -0.51 -19.28 -7.60
CA ILE A 16 -1.50 -18.57 -6.78
C ILE A 16 -0.88 -17.37 -6.04
N ARG A 17 0.34 -17.50 -5.51
CA ARG A 17 1.03 -16.40 -4.79
C ARG A 17 1.42 -15.26 -5.72
N GLU A 18 1.82 -15.57 -6.96
CA GLU A 18 2.14 -14.56 -7.98
C GLU A 18 0.88 -13.78 -8.43
N GLN A 19 -0.24 -14.48 -8.62
CA GLN A 19 -1.51 -13.83 -8.97
C GLN A 19 -2.05 -12.96 -7.83
N GLN A 20 -1.88 -13.39 -6.57
CA GLN A 20 -2.29 -12.62 -5.38
C GLN A 20 -1.43 -11.38 -5.19
N ALA A 21 -0.11 -11.48 -5.38
CA ALA A 21 0.79 -10.32 -5.37
C ALA A 21 0.41 -9.32 -6.47
N PHE A 22 0.08 -9.78 -7.67
CA PHE A 22 -0.35 -8.90 -8.76
C PHE A 22 -1.69 -8.21 -8.45
N ALA A 23 -2.66 -8.92 -7.85
CA ALA A 23 -3.93 -8.33 -7.42
C ALA A 23 -3.75 -7.25 -6.35
N LEU A 24 -2.84 -7.46 -5.39
CA LEU A 24 -2.46 -6.47 -4.40
C LEU A 24 -1.82 -5.23 -5.06
N ILE A 25 -0.83 -5.44 -5.92
CA ILE A 25 -0.15 -4.35 -6.64
C ILE A 25 -1.16 -3.54 -7.45
N VAL A 26 -2.03 -4.20 -8.24
CA VAL A 26 -3.05 -3.52 -9.05
C VAL A 26 -4.02 -2.72 -8.18
N TYR A 27 -4.36 -3.19 -6.99
CA TYR A 27 -5.24 -2.45 -6.08
C TYR A 27 -4.61 -1.19 -5.53
N PHE A 28 -3.43 -1.33 -4.92
CA PHE A 28 -2.72 -0.19 -4.36
C PHE A 28 -2.34 0.79 -5.47
N ASP A 29 -1.98 0.31 -6.65
CA ASP A 29 -1.67 1.18 -7.80
C ASP A 29 -2.92 1.87 -8.39
N ARG A 30 -4.06 1.17 -8.48
CA ARG A 30 -5.34 1.79 -8.88
C ARG A 30 -5.76 2.86 -7.87
N ARG A 31 -5.57 2.64 -6.57
CA ARG A 31 -5.92 3.63 -5.53
C ARG A 31 -4.96 4.82 -5.52
N ARG A 32 -3.65 4.59 -5.69
CA ARG A 32 -2.63 5.65 -5.86
C ARG A 32 -2.97 6.63 -6.99
N ASN A 33 -3.70 6.17 -8.02
CA ASN A 33 -4.07 7.00 -9.16
C ASN A 33 -5.41 7.76 -8.99
N VAL A 34 -6.25 7.39 -8.01
CA VAL A 34 -7.50 8.11 -7.70
C VAL A 34 -7.22 9.37 -6.88
N ASP A 35 -6.18 9.37 -6.05
CA ASP A 35 -5.82 10.50 -5.18
C ASP A 35 -4.89 11.54 -5.84
N ARG A 36 -4.53 11.38 -7.12
CA ARG A 36 -3.69 12.33 -7.88
C ARG A 36 -4.49 13.40 -8.64
N PHE A 37 -5.81 13.28 -8.72
CA PHE A 37 -6.66 14.29 -9.37
C PHE A 37 -7.57 15.00 -8.37
N SER A 38 -7.27 16.28 -8.15
CA SER A 38 -8.18 17.22 -7.49
C SER A 38 -9.49 17.34 -8.28
N LEU A 39 -10.59 17.60 -7.56
CA LEU A 39 -11.95 17.69 -8.09
C LEU A 39 -12.19 18.85 -9.07
N ASP A 40 -11.17 19.67 -9.36
CA ASP A 40 -11.23 20.81 -10.29
C ASP A 40 -10.63 20.52 -11.68
N ASP A 41 -9.91 19.40 -11.90
CA ASP A 41 -9.25 19.09 -13.18
C ASP A 41 -10.06 18.12 -14.07
N ARG A 42 -11.40 18.19 -14.03
CA ARG A 42 -12.30 17.28 -14.77
C ARG A 42 -12.93 17.85 -16.03
N HIS A 43 -12.23 18.74 -16.72
CA HIS A 43 -12.71 19.22 -18.01
C HIS A 43 -11.59 19.59 -18.98
N ASP A 44 -10.65 18.68 -19.27
CA ASP A 44 -9.75 18.83 -20.45
C ASP A 44 -9.04 17.55 -20.95
N LEU A 45 -9.19 16.39 -20.30
CA LEU A 45 -8.54 15.14 -20.72
C LEU A 45 -9.51 14.09 -21.28
N LEU A 46 -10.27 14.45 -22.32
CA LEU A 46 -11.00 13.46 -23.15
C LEU A 46 -10.82 13.65 -24.66
N HIS A 47 -9.88 14.49 -25.12
CA HIS A 47 -9.74 14.77 -26.55
C HIS A 47 -8.39 14.48 -27.23
N LEU A 48 -7.34 14.00 -26.53
CA LEU A 48 -6.00 13.90 -27.16
C LEU A 48 -5.23 12.57 -27.14
N GLU A 49 -5.76 11.45 -26.63
CA GLU A 49 -5.00 10.17 -26.63
C GLU A 49 -5.56 9.05 -27.52
N ALA A 50 -6.57 9.34 -28.35
CA ALA A 50 -7.11 8.34 -29.29
C ALA A 50 -6.60 8.46 -30.74
N GLN A 51 -5.60 9.31 -31.03
CA GLN A 51 -5.10 9.50 -32.40
C GLN A 51 -3.60 9.23 -32.60
N SER A 52 -2.84 8.92 -31.54
CA SER A 52 -1.38 8.74 -31.66
C SER A 52 -0.92 7.27 -31.74
N LEU A 53 -1.74 6.27 -31.42
CA LEU A 53 -1.28 4.88 -31.35
C LEU A 53 -1.42 4.09 -32.66
N ASP A 54 -2.27 4.54 -33.59
CA ASP A 54 -2.43 3.90 -34.91
C ASP A 54 -1.36 4.35 -35.92
N HIS A 55 -0.70 5.50 -35.70
CA HIS A 55 0.34 5.98 -36.60
C HIS A 55 1.70 5.29 -36.37
N ILE A 56 2.00 4.90 -35.12
CA ILE A 56 3.31 4.32 -34.75
C ILE A 56 3.40 2.81 -35.10
N LEU A 57 2.27 2.11 -35.20
CA LEU A 57 2.27 0.68 -35.53
C LEU A 57 2.25 0.38 -37.03
N ASN A 58 1.96 1.38 -37.89
CA ASN A 58 1.81 1.14 -39.33
C ASN A 58 3.06 1.46 -40.18
N ASP A 59 4.12 2.01 -39.59
CA ASP A 59 5.32 2.45 -40.32
C ASP A 59 6.53 1.49 -40.22
N ARG A 60 6.29 0.23 -39.83
CA ARG A 60 7.32 -0.84 -39.78
C ARG A 60 7.19 -1.88 -40.89
N ARG A 61 6.91 -1.43 -42.12
CA ARG A 61 6.93 -2.30 -43.32
C ARG A 61 7.44 -1.60 -44.57
N SER A 62 8.47 -0.75 -44.54
CA SER A 62 9.07 -0.22 -45.79
C SER A 62 10.48 0.37 -45.60
N ASP A 63 11.48 -0.38 -45.12
CA ASP A 63 12.87 -0.08 -45.51
C ASP A 63 13.87 -1.20 -45.11
N PRO A 64 14.61 -1.83 -46.05
CA PRO A 64 15.56 -2.89 -45.72
C PRO A 64 17.02 -2.43 -45.50
N ASP A 65 17.35 -1.12 -45.47
CA ASP A 65 18.76 -0.68 -45.52
C ASP A 65 19.14 0.49 -44.58
N CYS A 66 18.80 0.43 -43.28
CA CYS A 66 19.26 1.44 -42.31
C CYS A 66 20.21 0.84 -41.26
N GLY A 67 21.27 0.22 -41.77
CA GLY A 67 22.45 -0.14 -41.00
C GLY A 67 23.57 0.87 -41.22
N GLN A 68 24.17 1.33 -40.11
CA GLN A 68 25.44 2.05 -39.98
C GLN A 68 25.42 3.59 -39.94
N ARG A 69 25.93 4.07 -38.79
CA ARG A 69 26.79 5.25 -38.59
C ARG A 69 26.25 6.62 -39.03
N VAL A 70 26.00 7.47 -38.04
CA VAL A 70 26.93 8.57 -37.75
C VAL A 70 26.84 9.02 -36.29
N LEU A 71 28.00 9.03 -35.64
CA LEU A 71 28.25 9.65 -34.33
C LEU A 71 28.64 11.12 -34.53
N SER A 72 28.46 11.89 -33.46
CA SER A 72 29.12 13.16 -33.12
C SER A 72 28.32 14.45 -33.42
N PHE A 73 27.77 15.03 -32.34
CA PHE A 73 28.22 16.36 -31.93
C PHE A 73 28.20 16.45 -30.40
N ALA A 74 29.30 16.94 -29.85
CA ALA A 74 29.61 16.99 -28.43
C ALA A 74 29.01 18.21 -27.72
N SER A 75 29.05 18.14 -26.38
CA SER A 75 29.14 19.24 -25.42
C SER A 75 27.84 19.91 -24.95
N VAL A 76 27.33 19.41 -23.82
CA VAL A 76 26.62 20.24 -22.82
C VAL A 76 27.29 19.97 -21.45
N PRO A 77 27.69 21.01 -20.71
CA PRO A 77 28.45 20.87 -19.48
C PRO A 77 27.59 20.34 -18.33
N ALA A 78 28.26 19.65 -17.42
CA ALA A 78 27.72 19.21 -16.14
C ALA A 78 27.21 20.42 -15.33
N LEU A 79 25.90 20.55 -15.22
CA LEU A 79 25.23 21.21 -14.11
C LEU A 79 24.39 20.16 -13.41
N GLY A 80 24.90 19.71 -12.27
CA GLY A 80 24.17 18.85 -11.36
C GLY A 80 22.92 19.56 -10.89
N ILE A 81 21.77 19.08 -11.36
CA ILE A 81 20.50 19.16 -10.64
C ILE A 81 19.85 17.79 -10.83
N VAL A 82 20.31 16.80 -10.08
CA VAL A 82 19.42 15.70 -9.69
C VAL A 82 18.40 16.37 -8.78
N SER A 83 17.27 16.76 -9.37
CA SER A 83 16.12 17.22 -8.59
C SER A 83 15.79 16.09 -7.63
N GLN A 84 15.99 16.35 -6.34
CA GLN A 84 15.66 15.44 -5.28
C GLN A 84 14.18 15.08 -5.43
N GLY A 85 13.91 13.90 -5.99
CA GLY A 85 12.70 13.17 -5.69
C GLY A 85 12.73 12.97 -4.18
N GLN A 86 11.97 13.81 -3.49
CA GLN A 86 11.90 13.87 -2.04
C GLN A 86 11.63 12.47 -1.52
N LEU A 87 12.69 11.84 -1.00
CA LEU A 87 12.61 10.62 -0.23
C LEU A 87 11.56 10.88 0.85
N ARG A 88 10.47 10.11 0.86
CA ARG A 88 9.53 10.04 1.99
C ARG A 88 10.38 9.62 3.19
N SER A 89 10.92 10.61 3.88
CA SER A 89 11.75 10.48 5.05
C SER A 89 10.81 10.25 6.21
N GLY A 90 10.77 9.02 6.69
CA GLY A 90 9.97 8.72 7.86
C GLY A 90 9.93 7.27 8.30
N TRP A 91 10.46 6.31 7.52
CA TRP A 91 10.49 4.91 7.91
C TRP A 91 11.72 4.28 7.27
N GLN A 92 12.85 4.21 7.99
CA GLN A 92 14.06 3.57 7.48
C GLN A 92 14.38 2.31 8.29
N ALA A 93 14.32 1.18 7.58
CA ALA A 93 15.11 -0.05 7.73
C ALA A 93 15.03 -0.90 9.02
N LEU A 94 14.20 -0.57 10.02
CA LEU A 94 14.07 -1.39 11.25
C LEU A 94 12.75 -2.16 11.40
N GLY A 95 11.79 -1.95 10.50
CA GLY A 95 10.48 -2.59 10.54
C GLY A 95 9.52 -1.85 11.47
N VAL A 96 8.26 -1.70 11.05
CA VAL A 96 7.24 -0.99 11.86
C VAL A 96 7.04 -1.66 13.22
N THR A 97 7.41 -0.94 14.26
CA THR A 97 7.16 -1.27 15.65
C THR A 97 5.73 -0.90 16.08
N ARG A 98 5.29 -1.43 17.22
CA ARG A 98 3.99 -1.07 17.82
C ARG A 98 3.85 0.45 18.01
N ASP A 99 4.91 1.11 18.46
CA ASP A 99 4.91 2.54 18.73
C ASP A 99 4.87 3.38 17.45
N GLU A 100 5.54 2.93 16.39
CA GLU A 100 5.44 3.58 15.08
C GLU A 100 4.04 3.40 14.46
N ALA A 101 3.42 2.22 14.60
CA ALA A 101 2.03 2.03 14.19
C ALA A 101 1.07 2.94 14.98
N CYS A 102 1.31 3.13 16.28
CA CYS A 102 0.58 4.09 17.10
C CYS A 102 0.78 5.53 16.60
N ALA A 103 2.03 5.93 16.31
CA ALA A 103 2.37 7.24 15.80
C ALA A 103 1.72 7.51 14.43
N ALA A 104 1.74 6.52 13.52
CA ALA A 104 1.08 6.59 12.22
C ALA A 104 -0.43 6.81 12.33
N CYS A 105 -1.08 6.13 13.28
CA CYS A 105 -2.51 6.34 13.54
C CYS A 105 -2.79 7.70 14.16
N ALA A 106 -1.97 8.14 15.11
CA ALA A 106 -2.10 9.44 15.77
C ALA A 106 -1.87 10.62 14.80
N ALA A 107 -1.03 10.44 13.79
CA ALA A 107 -0.76 11.45 12.78
C ALA A 107 -1.91 11.68 11.78
N LYS A 108 -2.92 10.81 11.74
CA LYS A 108 -4.06 10.99 10.83
C LYS A 108 -4.92 12.17 11.28
N ARG A 109 -5.39 12.96 10.31
CA ARG A 109 -6.20 14.16 10.56
C ARG A 109 -7.49 13.80 11.31
N GLY A 110 -7.77 14.51 12.40
CA GLY A 110 -8.95 14.25 13.23
C GLY A 110 -8.94 12.89 13.94
N ALA A 111 -7.80 12.21 14.01
CA ALA A 111 -7.64 11.00 14.79
C ALA A 111 -7.63 11.30 16.28
N VAL A 112 -8.32 10.45 17.04
CA VAL A 112 -8.40 10.53 18.50
C VAL A 112 -8.07 9.14 19.06
N GLU A 113 -7.10 9.10 19.96
CA GLU A 113 -6.76 7.89 20.73
C GLU A 113 -7.70 7.77 21.94
N THR A 114 -8.25 6.57 22.14
CA THR A 114 -9.16 6.27 23.25
C THR A 114 -8.90 4.88 23.82
N TYR A 115 -9.36 4.62 25.04
CA TYR A 115 -9.13 3.37 25.78
C TYR A 115 -10.44 2.72 26.27
N PRO A 116 -11.35 2.32 25.36
CA PRO A 116 -12.67 1.81 25.73
C PRO A 116 -12.64 0.43 26.39
N PHE A 117 -11.54 -0.32 26.27
CA PHE A 117 -11.37 -1.69 26.78
C PHE A 117 -10.34 -1.78 27.91
N GLY A 118 -10.13 -0.67 28.63
CA GLY A 118 -9.09 -0.55 29.65
C GLY A 118 -7.80 0.08 29.12
N ALA A 119 -6.84 0.32 30.02
CA ALA A 119 -5.63 1.09 29.74
C ALA A 119 -4.64 0.42 28.77
N ASP A 120 -4.83 -0.87 28.48
CA ASP A 120 -3.89 -1.63 27.64
C ASP A 120 -4.19 -1.54 26.14
N THR A 121 -5.43 -1.29 25.73
CA THR A 121 -5.80 -1.34 24.31
C THR A 121 -6.09 0.05 23.77
N ALA A 122 -5.15 0.59 23.00
CA ALA A 122 -5.33 1.84 22.28
C ALA A 122 -6.27 1.64 21.10
N VAL A 123 -7.31 2.47 21.02
CA VAL A 123 -8.29 2.49 19.91
C VAL A 123 -8.27 3.86 19.27
N TYR A 124 -7.86 3.91 18.00
CA TYR A 124 -7.84 5.12 17.19
C TYR A 124 -9.15 5.30 16.43
N LYS A 125 -9.73 6.49 16.55
CA LYS A 125 -11.02 6.85 15.96
C LYS A 125 -10.91 8.12 15.15
N VAL A 126 -11.71 8.23 14.09
CA VAL A 126 -11.94 9.47 13.33
C VAL A 126 -13.44 9.71 13.22
N GLY A 127 -13.88 10.94 13.51
CA GLY A 127 -15.32 11.26 13.54
C GLY A 127 -16.15 10.36 14.46
N GLY A 128 -15.56 9.87 15.56
CA GLY A 128 -16.20 8.96 16.52
C GLY A 128 -16.23 7.48 16.13
N LYS A 129 -15.75 7.10 14.94
CA LYS A 129 -15.68 5.69 14.48
C LYS A 129 -14.24 5.17 14.53
N MET A 130 -14.04 3.94 15.00
CA MET A 130 -12.71 3.33 15.08
C MET A 130 -12.19 2.86 13.72
N PHE A 131 -10.90 3.09 13.47
CA PHE A 131 -10.18 2.58 12.29
C PHE A 131 -8.98 1.71 12.68
N ALA A 132 -8.41 1.85 13.88
CA ALA A 132 -7.31 0.99 14.33
C ALA A 132 -7.46 0.61 15.81
N LEU A 133 -6.98 -0.57 16.15
CA LEU A 133 -6.90 -1.09 17.53
C LEU A 133 -5.53 -1.73 17.74
N ILE A 134 -4.79 -1.25 18.75
CA ILE A 134 -3.41 -1.67 19.04
C ILE A 134 -3.32 -2.02 20.54
N PRO A 135 -3.23 -3.31 20.89
CA PRO A 135 -2.96 -3.70 22.27
C PRO A 135 -1.48 -3.42 22.63
N ARG A 136 -1.25 -2.73 23.75
CA ARG A 136 0.06 -2.28 24.23
C ARG A 136 0.88 -3.43 24.83
N SER A 137 0.24 -4.40 25.48
CA SER A 137 0.92 -5.54 26.12
C SER A 137 0.88 -6.84 25.32
N ALA A 138 0.23 -6.86 24.15
CA ALA A 138 0.11 -8.10 23.39
C ALA A 138 1.44 -8.50 22.74
N GLU A 139 1.89 -9.72 23.02
CA GLU A 139 3.03 -10.34 22.35
C GLU A 139 2.56 -11.55 21.51
N PRO A 140 2.95 -11.66 20.22
CA PRO A 140 3.70 -10.65 19.46
C PRO A 140 2.89 -9.35 19.24
N PRO A 141 3.57 -8.21 18.99
CA PRO A 141 2.92 -6.93 18.70
C PRO A 141 1.99 -7.07 17.49
N ARG A 142 0.83 -6.42 17.56
CA ARG A 142 -0.19 -6.53 16.52
C ARG A 142 -1.05 -5.28 16.41
N VAL A 143 -1.60 -5.05 15.23
CA VAL A 143 -2.58 -3.99 14.96
C VAL A 143 -3.80 -4.59 14.28
N SER A 144 -5.00 -4.20 14.70
CA SER A 144 -6.24 -4.55 14.01
C SER A 144 -6.75 -3.37 13.21
N LEU A 145 -6.93 -3.58 11.91
CA LEU A 145 -7.32 -2.56 10.93
C LEU A 145 -8.61 -2.97 10.23
N LYS A 146 -9.42 -1.97 9.88
CA LYS A 146 -10.59 -2.17 9.04
C LYS A 146 -10.12 -2.36 7.60
N CYS A 147 -10.81 -3.25 6.89
CA CYS A 147 -10.52 -3.59 5.51
C CYS A 147 -11.83 -3.84 4.78
N ASP A 148 -11.80 -3.60 3.48
CA ASP A 148 -12.87 -4.02 2.59
C ASP A 148 -12.96 -5.57 2.55
N PRO A 149 -14.16 -6.17 2.61
CA PRO A 149 -14.31 -7.63 2.63
C PRO A 149 -13.66 -8.37 1.45
N GLU A 150 -13.71 -7.80 0.25
CA GLU A 150 -13.13 -8.44 -0.95
C GLU A 150 -11.60 -8.50 -0.82
N TRP A 151 -11.01 -7.50 -0.16
CA TRP A 151 -9.57 -7.38 0.06
C TRP A 151 -9.09 -8.14 1.29
N ALA A 152 -9.94 -8.25 2.31
CA ALA A 152 -9.59 -8.92 3.55
C ALA A 152 -9.16 -10.38 3.34
N GLU A 153 -9.82 -11.09 2.41
CA GLU A 153 -9.47 -12.47 2.07
C GLU A 153 -8.19 -12.56 1.23
N VAL A 154 -8.00 -11.66 0.28
CA VAL A 154 -6.78 -11.59 -0.54
C VAL A 154 -5.55 -11.37 0.34
N LEU A 155 -5.61 -10.41 1.27
CA LEU A 155 -4.52 -10.12 2.21
C LEU A 155 -4.16 -11.31 3.10
N ARG A 156 -5.15 -12.03 3.62
CA ARG A 156 -4.93 -13.23 4.45
C ARG A 156 -4.30 -14.38 3.67
N ASN A 157 -4.60 -14.47 2.38
CA ASN A 157 -3.99 -15.49 1.52
C ASN A 157 -2.55 -15.12 1.12
N ALA A 158 -2.27 -13.83 0.96
CA ALA A 158 -0.95 -13.32 0.61
C ALA A 158 0.03 -13.36 1.79
N TYR A 159 -0.41 -12.95 2.98
CA TYR A 159 0.45 -12.77 4.15
C TYR A 159 -0.01 -13.62 5.34
N ALA A 160 0.86 -14.51 5.83
CA ALA A 160 0.56 -15.34 7.01
C ALA A 160 0.40 -14.50 8.31
N ALA A 161 1.00 -13.32 8.37
CA ALA A 161 0.84 -12.38 9.48
C ALA A 161 -0.52 -11.68 9.51
N VAL A 162 -1.30 -11.74 8.42
CA VAL A 162 -2.66 -11.18 8.36
C VAL A 162 -3.66 -12.24 8.78
N GLN A 163 -4.28 -12.02 9.92
CA GLN A 163 -5.26 -12.93 10.52
C GLN A 163 -6.66 -12.30 10.53
N PRO A 164 -7.73 -13.10 10.59
CA PRO A 164 -9.07 -12.57 10.85
C PRO A 164 -9.11 -11.77 12.15
N GLY A 165 -9.83 -10.65 12.17
CA GLY A 165 -9.89 -9.75 13.32
C GLY A 165 -10.21 -10.46 14.64
N TYR A 166 -9.29 -10.37 15.61
CA TYR A 166 -9.46 -10.93 16.95
C TYR A 166 -10.55 -10.16 17.71
N HIS A 167 -11.61 -10.84 18.16
CA HIS A 167 -12.82 -10.25 18.78
C HIS A 167 -13.57 -9.20 17.92
N LEU A 168 -13.29 -9.14 16.62
CA LEU A 168 -13.89 -8.18 15.70
C LEU A 168 -14.69 -8.90 14.62
N ASN A 169 -15.46 -8.13 13.83
CA ASN A 169 -16.15 -8.69 12.68
C ASN A 169 -15.12 -9.13 11.62
N LYS A 170 -14.90 -10.44 11.54
CA LYS A 170 -13.92 -11.09 10.65
C LYS A 170 -14.15 -10.83 9.16
N LYS A 171 -15.29 -10.26 8.74
CA LYS A 171 -15.49 -9.84 7.35
C LYS A 171 -14.84 -8.49 7.04
N HIS A 172 -14.74 -7.61 8.03
CA HIS A 172 -14.31 -6.22 7.83
C HIS A 172 -13.02 -5.87 8.58
N TRP A 173 -12.48 -6.78 9.37
CA TRP A 173 -11.33 -6.52 10.21
C TRP A 173 -10.27 -7.60 10.03
N ASN A 174 -9.03 -7.14 9.93
CA ASN A 174 -7.82 -7.94 9.92
C ASN A 174 -6.97 -7.58 11.12
N THR A 175 -6.40 -8.58 11.79
CA THR A 175 -5.34 -8.39 12.78
C THR A 175 -4.02 -8.75 12.14
N ILE A 176 -3.11 -7.79 12.09
CA ILE A 176 -1.79 -7.90 11.49
C ILE A 176 -0.77 -8.07 12.61
N VAL A 177 0.00 -9.14 12.55
CA VAL A 177 1.15 -9.34 13.44
C VAL A 177 2.33 -8.51 12.92
N LEU A 178 2.92 -7.70 13.79
CA LEU A 178 4.07 -6.83 13.49
C LEU A 178 5.39 -7.60 13.67
N ASP A 179 5.56 -8.67 12.89
CA ASP A 179 6.75 -9.54 12.90
C ASP A 179 7.77 -9.22 11.80
N ARG A 180 7.55 -8.11 11.07
CA ARG A 180 8.33 -7.66 9.90
C ARG A 180 8.22 -8.57 8.67
N SER A 181 7.22 -9.45 8.61
CA SER A 181 6.92 -10.24 7.39
C SER A 181 6.15 -9.43 6.33
N ILE A 182 5.50 -8.35 6.73
CA ILE A 182 4.85 -7.39 5.84
C ILE A 182 5.78 -6.18 5.67
N PRO A 183 6.04 -5.73 4.42
CA PRO A 183 6.81 -4.51 4.16
C PRO A 183 6.22 -3.28 4.86
N ASP A 184 7.09 -2.34 5.27
CA ASP A 184 6.67 -1.18 6.06
C ASP A 184 5.74 -0.23 5.26
N ASP A 185 6.00 -0.09 3.97
CA ASP A 185 5.16 0.66 3.01
C ASP A 185 3.78 0.05 2.88
N GLU A 186 3.69 -1.28 2.75
CA GLU A 186 2.43 -2.00 2.71
C GLU A 186 1.63 -1.82 4.01
N LEU A 187 2.28 -1.87 5.17
CA LEU A 187 1.59 -1.63 6.44
C LEU A 187 1.08 -0.18 6.58
N GLU A 188 1.87 0.80 6.12
CA GLU A 188 1.43 2.21 6.06
C GLU A 188 0.20 2.36 5.16
N GLU A 189 0.22 1.73 3.98
CA GLU A 189 -0.90 1.70 3.04
C GLU A 189 -2.15 1.02 3.64
N LEU A 190 -1.99 -0.04 4.44
CA LEU A 190 -3.09 -0.70 5.15
C LEU A 190 -3.70 0.19 6.24
N ILE A 191 -2.87 0.94 6.97
CA ILE A 191 -3.34 1.92 7.97
C ILE A 191 -4.11 3.05 7.27
N GLU A 192 -3.57 3.58 6.18
CA GLU A 192 -4.23 4.61 5.36
C GLU A 192 -5.57 4.10 4.80
N HIS A 193 -5.58 2.87 4.27
CA HIS A 193 -6.79 2.23 3.76
C HIS A 193 -7.89 2.16 4.82
N SER A 194 -7.56 1.70 6.03
CA SER A 194 -8.50 1.61 7.14
C SER A 194 -9.06 2.98 7.53
N TYR A 195 -8.19 3.99 7.63
CA TYR A 195 -8.57 5.36 7.94
C TYR A 195 -9.51 5.93 6.87
N ALA A 196 -9.14 5.82 5.59
CA ALA A 196 -9.93 6.31 4.46
C ALA A 196 -11.31 5.65 4.39
N LEU A 197 -11.42 4.34 4.59
CA LEU A 197 -12.71 3.63 4.64
C LEU A 197 -13.63 4.19 5.74
N ILE A 198 -13.07 4.52 6.90
CA ILE A 198 -13.87 5.11 7.97
C ILE A 198 -14.27 6.53 7.62
N VAL A 199 -13.34 7.36 7.14
CA VAL A 199 -13.63 8.74 6.72
C VAL A 199 -14.73 8.77 5.67
N GLU A 200 -14.64 7.91 4.65
CA GLU A 200 -15.66 7.82 3.60
C GLU A 200 -17.04 7.46 4.16
N SER A 201 -17.09 6.61 5.19
CA SER A 201 -18.33 6.23 5.86
C SER A 201 -18.93 7.31 6.78
N LEU A 202 -18.26 8.45 6.97
CA LEU A 202 -18.76 9.53 7.82
C LEU A 202 -19.74 10.42 7.05
N PRO A 203 -20.74 11.02 7.75
CA PRO A 203 -21.61 12.02 7.14
C PRO A 203 -20.81 13.21 6.58
N GLN A 204 -21.27 13.81 5.49
CA GLN A 204 -20.58 14.93 4.82
C GLN A 204 -20.22 16.07 5.78
N ARG A 205 -21.11 16.41 6.71
CA ARG A 205 -20.87 17.43 7.73
C ARG A 205 -19.65 17.15 8.61
N VAL A 206 -19.39 15.88 8.90
CA VAL A 206 -18.25 15.46 9.72
C VAL A 206 -16.99 15.47 8.88
N ARG A 207 -17.03 14.90 7.66
CA ARG A 207 -15.89 14.87 6.74
C ARG A 207 -15.34 16.27 6.42
N SER A 208 -16.24 17.23 6.21
CA SER A 208 -15.86 18.62 5.88
C SER A 208 -15.24 19.37 7.06
N ALA A 209 -15.40 18.85 8.29
CA ALA A 209 -14.92 19.46 9.53
C ALA A 209 -13.70 18.74 10.13
N LEU A 210 -13.28 17.60 9.57
CA LEU A 210 -12.02 16.95 9.93
C LEU A 210 -10.87 17.90 9.64
#